data_AF-A0AAJ6QIH3-F1
#
_entry.id   AF-A0AAJ6QIH3-F1
#
_cell.length_a   1.000
_cell.length_b   1.000
_cell.length_c   1.000
_cell.angle_alpha   90.00
_cell.angle_beta   90.00
_cell.angle_gamma   90.00
#
_symmetry.space_group_name_H-M   'P 1'
#
loop_
_entity.id
_entity.type
_entity.pdbx_description
1 polymer ?
#
loop_
_entity_poly.entity_id
_entity_poly.type
_entity_poly.pdbx_seq_one_letter_code
_entity_poly.pdbx_strand_id
1 'polypeptide(L)'
;MSTPPDENAAYHELARIFSARRKDNNVLEIEILPPGLGPLLQDGNSVGLTKKYLVQAFVTARRIFFDASNEPFYFSDASGHEDERKAPQNESLLQKRRDGLLNASEIILLFDCEHLTACSWRKRRLAALSQRAGSADAGYTHREMLIRELDTEMSLLTTYICSPLHRHTKSPTLYNHRLWVLRQMLSDSSRKLAGREDDEEIVSSQKVLEKEVSIVLRSGELHPKNYYGFTYLRQLLDILSGSDEDQECASARLAALIIPEVLDWCLAHPSDISGWMFTLRLLDSVRDEETRTDCIDRVLRFALNVGWEGESIWTFVNLATKMTGVGASTKAQCKTLSNALANLPLSEVGAADGWKGCLERARAAWVAGQQADQRHGPG
;
A
#
# COMPACT_ATOMS: atom_id res chain seq x y z
N MET A 1 -38.49 28.13 1.61
CA MET A 1 -38.01 27.40 2.80
C MET A 1 -37.65 26.00 2.34
N SER A 2 -36.36 25.70 2.21
CA SER A 2 -35.90 24.39 1.75
C SER A 2 -36.14 23.37 2.86
N THR A 3 -36.82 22.28 2.53
CA THR A 3 -36.96 21.10 3.39
C THR A 3 -35.58 20.68 3.91
N PRO A 4 -35.43 20.35 5.20
CA PRO A 4 -34.17 19.78 5.68
C PRO A 4 -33.86 18.55 4.83
N PRO A 5 -32.65 18.44 4.28
CA PRO A 5 -32.25 17.26 3.52
C PRO A 5 -32.45 16.04 4.41
N ASP A 6 -33.14 15.02 3.90
CA ASP A 6 -33.34 13.76 4.60
C ASP A 6 -31.97 13.16 4.94
N GLU A 7 -31.56 13.28 6.20
CA GLU A 7 -30.26 12.80 6.69
C GLU A 7 -30.10 11.27 6.48
N ASN A 8 -31.22 10.56 6.31
CA ASN A 8 -31.20 9.14 6.00
C ASN A 8 -30.94 8.88 4.51
N ALA A 9 -31.33 9.77 3.60
CA ALA A 9 -31.15 9.57 2.15
C ALA A 9 -29.66 9.44 1.79
N ALA A 10 -28.81 10.33 2.33
CA ALA A 10 -27.36 10.29 2.11
C ALA A 10 -26.72 9.00 2.59
N TYR A 11 -27.14 8.53 3.78
CA TYR A 11 -26.68 7.25 4.32
C TYR A 11 -27.14 6.08 3.45
N HIS A 12 -28.41 6.02 3.08
CA HIS A 12 -28.96 4.91 2.31
C HIS A 12 -28.32 4.79 0.93
N GLU A 13 -28.02 5.92 0.28
CA GLU A 13 -27.37 5.90 -1.01
C GLU A 13 -25.91 5.43 -0.94
N LEU A 14 -25.12 5.93 0.02
CA LEU A 14 -23.75 5.43 0.23
C LEU A 14 -23.74 3.97 0.69
N ALA A 15 -24.68 3.57 1.55
CA ALA A 15 -24.85 2.20 1.98
C ALA A 15 -25.20 1.27 0.80
N ARG A 16 -26.00 1.73 -0.17
CA ARG A 16 -26.30 1.00 -1.41
C ARG A 16 -25.02 0.80 -2.24
N ILE A 17 -24.24 1.87 -2.45
CA ILE A 17 -22.97 1.82 -3.20
C ILE A 17 -22.00 0.85 -2.54
N PHE A 18 -21.83 0.95 -1.21
CA PHE A 18 -20.93 0.09 -0.46
C PHE A 18 -21.39 -1.36 -0.37
N SER A 19 -22.69 -1.62 -0.26
CA SER A 19 -23.23 -2.97 -0.38
C SER A 19 -22.98 -3.57 -1.76
N ALA A 20 -23.17 -2.80 -2.84
CA ALA A 20 -22.86 -3.26 -4.20
C ALA A 20 -21.36 -3.56 -4.36
N ARG A 21 -20.49 -2.67 -3.88
CA ARG A 21 -19.04 -2.91 -3.84
C ARG A 21 -18.70 -4.21 -3.14
N ARG A 22 -19.22 -4.45 -1.94
CA ARG A 22 -18.94 -5.67 -1.18
C ARG A 22 -19.42 -6.92 -1.91
N LYS A 23 -20.58 -6.86 -2.56
CA LYS A 23 -21.15 -7.99 -3.30
C LYS A 23 -20.26 -8.40 -4.47
N ASP A 24 -19.76 -7.43 -5.21
CA ASP A 24 -19.00 -7.66 -6.43
C ASP A 24 -17.47 -7.63 -6.19
N ASN A 25 -17.06 -7.40 -4.94
CA ASN A 25 -15.67 -7.20 -4.49
C ASN A 25 -14.90 -6.14 -5.30
N ASN A 26 -15.60 -5.07 -5.71
CA ASN A 26 -15.02 -4.00 -6.52
C ASN A 26 -14.12 -3.08 -5.68
N VAL A 27 -13.17 -2.42 -6.35
CA VAL A 27 -12.44 -1.28 -5.80
C VAL A 27 -13.09 -0.01 -6.36
N LEU A 28 -13.48 0.91 -5.49
CA LEU A 28 -14.02 2.21 -5.91
C LEU A 28 -12.90 3.25 -5.97
N GLU A 29 -13.10 4.27 -6.80
CA GLU A 29 -12.32 5.51 -6.78
C GLU A 29 -13.21 6.64 -6.27
N ILE A 30 -12.92 7.14 -5.07
CA ILE A 30 -13.77 8.10 -4.38
C ILE A 30 -13.13 9.49 -4.37
N GLU A 31 -13.86 10.49 -4.83
CA GLU A 31 -13.41 11.87 -4.85
C GLU A 31 -14.35 12.80 -4.06
N ILE A 32 -13.78 13.76 -3.33
CA ILE A 32 -14.57 14.80 -2.67
C ILE A 32 -14.80 15.96 -3.63
N LEU A 33 -16.03 16.07 -4.13
CA LEU A 33 -16.40 17.06 -5.13
C LEU A 33 -16.67 18.45 -4.53
N PRO A 34 -16.44 19.53 -5.31
CA PRO A 34 -16.93 20.85 -4.97
C PRO A 34 -18.48 20.89 -4.96
N PRO A 35 -19.10 21.76 -4.13
CA PRO A 35 -20.56 21.78 -3.95
C PRO A 35 -21.41 21.99 -5.23
N GLY A 36 -20.83 22.59 -6.28
CA GLY A 36 -21.54 22.92 -7.52
C GLY A 36 -21.87 21.73 -8.43
N LEU A 37 -21.28 20.55 -8.19
CA LEU A 37 -21.45 19.36 -9.04
C LEU A 37 -22.57 18.41 -8.55
N GLY A 38 -23.36 18.82 -7.56
CA GLY A 38 -24.39 17.99 -6.94
C GLY A 38 -23.87 17.18 -5.76
N PRO A 39 -24.76 16.57 -4.95
CA PRO A 39 -24.38 15.93 -3.69
C PRO A 39 -23.55 14.65 -3.88
N LEU A 40 -23.82 13.91 -4.95
CA LEU A 40 -23.22 12.63 -5.31
C LEU A 40 -23.29 12.46 -6.85
N LEU A 41 -22.22 11.95 -7.43
CA LEU A 41 -22.12 11.49 -8.82
C LEU A 41 -21.48 10.09 -8.79
N GLN A 42 -22.00 9.19 -9.63
CA GLN A 42 -21.45 7.85 -9.78
C GLN A 42 -21.31 7.52 -11.26
N ASP A 43 -20.11 7.17 -11.70
CA ASP A 43 -19.81 6.64 -13.03
C ASP A 43 -19.00 5.35 -12.87
N GLY A 44 -19.65 4.21 -13.11
CA GLY A 44 -19.07 2.90 -12.81
C GLY A 44 -18.57 2.78 -11.36
N ASN A 45 -17.27 2.57 -11.21
CA ASN A 45 -16.57 2.47 -9.91
C ASN A 45 -16.09 3.82 -9.36
N SER A 46 -16.21 4.90 -10.15
CA SER A 46 -15.86 6.25 -9.71
C SER A 46 -17.05 6.88 -9.00
N VAL A 47 -16.82 7.36 -7.78
CA VAL A 47 -17.84 7.92 -6.89
C VAL A 47 -17.37 9.30 -6.42
N GLY A 48 -17.97 10.34 -6.98
CA GLY A 48 -17.74 11.71 -6.55
C GLY A 48 -18.82 12.14 -5.56
N LEU A 49 -18.45 12.67 -4.39
CA LEU A 49 -19.44 13.11 -3.40
C LEU A 49 -19.01 14.40 -2.69
N THR A 50 -19.97 15.25 -2.36
CA THR A 50 -19.64 16.49 -1.65
C THR A 50 -19.37 16.23 -0.17
N LYS A 51 -18.51 17.04 0.43
CA LYS A 51 -18.23 16.98 1.88
C LYS A 51 -19.49 17.09 2.72
N LYS A 52 -20.46 17.94 2.33
CA LYS A 52 -21.74 18.09 3.03
C LYS A 52 -22.53 16.78 3.02
N TYR A 53 -22.60 16.10 1.87
CA TYR A 53 -23.29 14.83 1.74
C TYR A 53 -22.64 13.73 2.58
N LEU A 54 -21.30 13.69 2.61
CA LEU A 54 -20.56 12.77 3.47
C LEU A 54 -20.85 13.00 4.95
N VAL A 55 -20.90 14.25 5.41
CA VAL A 55 -21.23 14.60 6.80
C VAL A 55 -22.62 14.09 7.17
N GLN A 56 -23.61 14.27 6.29
CA GLN A 56 -24.97 13.78 6.51
C GLN A 56 -25.01 12.26 6.66
N ALA A 57 -24.36 11.54 5.73
CA ALA A 57 -24.26 10.09 5.81
C ALA A 57 -23.51 9.64 7.07
N PHE A 58 -22.45 10.34 7.46
CA PHE A 58 -21.66 10.06 8.66
C PHE A 58 -22.48 10.17 9.94
N VAL A 59 -23.31 11.21 10.10
CA VAL A 59 -24.15 11.38 11.30
C VAL A 59 -25.09 10.18 11.47
N THR A 60 -25.78 9.79 10.41
CA THR A 60 -26.66 8.61 10.41
C THR A 60 -25.88 7.31 10.62
N ALA A 61 -24.73 7.13 9.95
CA ALA A 61 -23.87 5.97 10.12
C ALA A 61 -23.38 5.84 11.57
N ARG A 62 -22.94 6.94 12.19
CA ARG A 62 -22.49 6.96 13.58
C ARG A 62 -23.61 6.54 14.53
N ARG A 63 -24.82 7.07 14.35
CA ARG A 63 -26.00 6.66 15.13
C ARG A 63 -26.23 5.15 15.02
N ILE A 64 -26.34 4.63 13.79
CA ILE A 64 -26.54 3.19 13.54
C ILE A 64 -25.44 2.33 14.17
N PHE A 65 -24.18 2.75 14.01
CA PHE A 65 -23.03 2.01 14.51
C PHE A 65 -23.03 1.92 16.04
N PHE A 66 -23.27 3.05 16.73
CA PHE A 66 -23.23 3.09 18.19
C PHE A 66 -24.49 2.50 18.83
N ASP A 67 -25.68 2.73 18.26
CA ASP A 67 -26.93 2.16 18.75
C ASP A 67 -26.90 0.63 18.68
N ALA A 68 -26.40 0.07 17.57
CA ALA A 68 -26.26 -1.37 17.42
C ALA A 68 -25.09 -1.97 18.24
N SER A 69 -24.14 -1.14 18.69
CA SER A 69 -23.01 -1.59 19.53
C SER A 69 -23.29 -1.58 21.04
N ASN A 70 -24.31 -0.83 21.47
CA ASN A 70 -24.76 -0.78 22.86
C ASN A 70 -25.65 -1.98 23.23
N GLU A 71 -26.19 -2.67 22.24
CA GLU A 71 -26.84 -3.97 22.40
C GLU A 71 -25.77 -5.06 22.55
N PRO A 72 -25.89 -6.01 23.48
CA PRO A 72 -24.89 -7.05 23.67
C PRO A 72 -24.63 -7.78 22.34
N PHE A 73 -23.39 -7.69 21.88
CA PHE A 73 -22.89 -8.41 20.72
C PHE A 73 -22.81 -9.91 21.06
N TYR A 74 -23.97 -10.57 21.08
CA TYR A 74 -24.02 -12.02 20.99
C TYR A 74 -23.64 -12.40 19.56
N PHE A 75 -22.34 -12.61 19.31
CA PHE A 75 -22.01 -13.78 18.52
C PHE A 75 -22.65 -14.92 19.29
N SER A 76 -23.67 -15.59 18.76
CA SER A 76 -24.32 -16.71 19.44
C SER A 76 -23.23 -17.72 19.81
N ASP A 77 -22.77 -17.66 21.06
CA ASP A 77 -22.18 -18.77 21.79
C ASP A 77 -23.39 -19.60 22.20
N ALA A 78 -23.81 -20.49 21.31
CA ALA A 78 -24.78 -21.50 21.62
C ALA A 78 -24.19 -22.83 21.20
N SER A 79 -23.52 -23.47 22.15
CA SER A 79 -23.66 -24.91 22.35
C SER A 79 -25.06 -25.35 21.87
N GLY A 80 -25.08 -26.21 20.87
CA GLY A 80 -26.29 -26.58 20.14
C GLY A 80 -27.44 -26.97 21.04
N HIS A 81 -28.48 -26.13 21.04
CA HIS A 81 -29.87 -26.48 21.31
C HIS A 81 -30.73 -25.31 20.79
N GLU A 82 -30.73 -25.11 19.47
CA GLU A 82 -31.77 -24.29 18.85
C GLU A 82 -33.04 -25.12 18.69
N ASP A 83 -34.12 -24.64 19.32
CA ASP A 83 -35.49 -25.08 19.10
C ASP A 83 -35.88 -24.69 17.66
N GLU A 84 -35.92 -25.68 16.76
CA GLU A 84 -36.02 -25.59 15.28
C GLU A 84 -37.25 -24.83 14.73
N ARG A 85 -38.07 -24.20 15.58
CA ARG A 85 -39.36 -23.60 15.18
C ARG A 85 -39.35 -22.08 15.01
N LYS A 86 -38.23 -21.36 15.26
CA LYS A 86 -38.14 -19.88 15.12
C LYS A 86 -37.01 -19.35 14.22
N ALA A 87 -36.26 -20.22 13.54
CA ALA A 87 -34.99 -19.90 12.87
C ALA A 87 -35.03 -18.84 11.72
N PRO A 88 -35.98 -18.84 10.77
CA PRO A 88 -35.78 -18.04 9.53
C PRO A 88 -35.97 -16.52 9.70
N GLN A 89 -36.76 -16.07 10.67
CA GLN A 89 -36.99 -14.63 10.88
C GLN A 89 -35.83 -13.95 11.63
N ASN A 90 -35.19 -14.68 12.55
CA ASN A 90 -34.06 -14.16 13.33
C ASN A 90 -32.79 -14.04 12.48
N GLU A 91 -32.51 -14.99 11.60
CA GLU A 91 -31.35 -14.93 10.70
C GLU A 91 -31.41 -13.74 9.74
N SER A 92 -32.58 -13.46 9.14
CA SER A 92 -32.76 -12.32 8.24
C SER A 92 -32.53 -10.98 8.97
N LEU A 93 -32.99 -10.85 10.21
CA LEU A 93 -32.79 -9.65 11.02
C LEU A 93 -31.33 -9.48 11.46
N LEU A 94 -30.66 -10.56 11.87
CA LEU A 94 -29.24 -10.55 12.22
C LEU A 94 -28.37 -10.20 11.01
N GLN A 95 -28.70 -10.73 9.83
CA GLN A 95 -28.03 -10.41 8.59
C GLN A 95 -28.19 -8.92 8.23
N LYS A 96 -29.41 -8.39 8.28
CA LYS A 96 -29.67 -6.96 8.05
C LYS A 96 -28.92 -6.07 9.04
N ARG A 97 -28.87 -6.44 10.32
CA ARG A 97 -28.10 -5.72 11.35
C ARG A 97 -26.60 -5.73 11.03
N ARG A 98 -26.05 -6.89 10.65
CA ARG A 98 -24.65 -7.04 10.24
C ARG A 98 -24.32 -6.16 9.03
N ASP A 99 -25.18 -6.15 8.02
CA ASP A 99 -24.99 -5.33 6.83
C ASP A 99 -25.09 -3.83 7.14
N GLY A 100 -25.99 -3.44 8.05
CA GLY A 100 -26.08 -2.08 8.57
C GLY A 100 -24.79 -1.60 9.26
N LEU A 101 -24.21 -2.46 10.11
CA LEU A 101 -22.93 -2.18 10.80
C LEU A 101 -21.73 -2.14 9.83
N LEU A 102 -21.71 -3.01 8.81
CA LEU A 102 -20.70 -2.98 7.75
C LEU A 102 -20.76 -1.67 6.98
N ASN A 103 -21.95 -1.28 6.51
CA ASN A 103 -22.15 -0.01 5.81
C ASN A 103 -21.81 1.19 6.69
N ALA A 104 -22.26 1.18 7.95
CA ALA A 104 -21.99 2.26 8.88
C ALA A 104 -20.49 2.41 9.16
N SER A 105 -19.78 1.32 9.42
CA SER A 105 -18.33 1.36 9.66
C SER A 105 -17.54 1.78 8.42
N GLU A 106 -17.98 1.42 7.20
CA GLU A 106 -17.37 1.90 5.97
C GLU A 106 -17.55 3.42 5.83
N ILE A 107 -18.78 3.93 5.97
CA ILE A 107 -19.05 5.38 5.89
C ILE A 107 -18.28 6.14 6.98
N ILE A 108 -18.18 5.60 8.20
CA ILE A 108 -17.38 6.19 9.28
C ILE A 108 -15.91 6.29 8.87
N LEU A 109 -15.32 5.22 8.30
CA LEU A 109 -13.93 5.23 7.86
C LEU A 109 -13.70 6.10 6.61
N LEU A 110 -14.70 6.24 5.74
CA LEU A 110 -14.65 7.19 4.62
C LEU A 110 -14.61 8.64 5.14
N PHE A 111 -15.37 8.96 6.19
CA PHE A 111 -15.34 10.27 6.81
C PHE A 111 -14.06 10.52 7.63
N ASP A 112 -13.65 9.52 8.43
CA ASP A 112 -12.51 9.58 9.35
C ASP A 112 -11.70 8.27 9.30
N CYS A 113 -10.60 8.29 8.54
CA CYS A 113 -9.70 7.14 8.37
C CYS A 113 -8.99 6.71 9.67
N GLU A 114 -8.94 7.58 10.68
CA GLU A 114 -8.31 7.31 11.97
C GLU A 114 -9.32 6.86 13.04
N HIS A 115 -10.57 6.54 12.65
CA HIS A 115 -11.60 6.13 13.59
C HIS A 115 -11.36 4.70 14.14
N LEU A 116 -10.53 4.60 15.18
CA LEU A 116 -10.01 3.36 15.76
C LEU A 116 -11.10 2.39 16.21
N THR A 117 -12.23 2.87 16.72
CA THR A 117 -13.34 2.01 17.17
C THR A 117 -13.99 1.28 15.99
N ALA A 118 -14.15 1.95 14.86
CA ALA A 118 -14.71 1.35 13.65
C ALA A 118 -13.71 0.35 13.05
N CYS A 119 -12.44 0.75 12.94
CA CYS A 119 -11.36 -0.14 12.50
C CYS A 119 -11.25 -1.40 13.37
N SER A 120 -11.20 -1.24 14.70
CA SER A 120 -11.13 -2.35 15.66
C SER A 120 -12.36 -3.24 15.63
N TRP A 121 -13.55 -2.68 15.41
CA TRP A 121 -14.77 -3.47 15.22
C TRP A 121 -14.66 -4.39 14.00
N ARG A 122 -14.20 -3.87 12.85
CA ARG A 122 -14.00 -4.66 11.63
C ARG A 122 -12.97 -5.78 11.82
N LYS A 123 -11.85 -5.49 12.48
CA LYS A 123 -10.84 -6.50 12.87
C LYS A 123 -11.42 -7.59 13.76
N ARG A 124 -12.15 -7.22 14.82
CA ARG A 124 -12.79 -8.19 15.73
C ARG A 124 -13.79 -9.08 15.01
N ARG A 125 -14.59 -8.53 14.10
CA ARG A 125 -15.51 -9.29 13.25
C ARG A 125 -14.77 -10.34 12.42
N LEU A 126 -13.71 -9.94 11.73
CA LEU A 126 -12.93 -10.87 10.91
C LEU A 126 -12.23 -11.93 11.76
N ALA A 127 -11.67 -11.55 12.92
CA ALA A 127 -11.07 -12.49 13.86
C ALA A 127 -12.07 -13.54 14.36
N ALA A 128 -13.31 -13.15 14.67
CA ALA A 128 -14.37 -14.06 15.05
C ALA A 128 -14.74 -15.05 13.92
N LEU A 129 -14.72 -14.59 12.66
CA LEU A 129 -14.90 -15.46 11.50
C LEU A 129 -13.72 -16.43 11.34
N SER A 130 -12.48 -15.96 11.52
CA SER A 130 -11.27 -16.80 11.49
C SER A 130 -11.28 -17.90 12.55
N GLN A 131 -11.70 -17.57 13.78
CA GLN A 131 -11.82 -18.56 14.86
C GLN A 131 -12.83 -19.67 14.51
N ARG A 132 -13.98 -19.30 13.93
CA ARG A 132 -15.01 -20.26 13.50
C ARG A 132 -14.52 -21.16 12.36
N ALA A 133 -13.85 -20.58 11.37
CA ALA A 133 -13.30 -21.32 10.24
C ALA A 133 -12.11 -22.23 10.62
N GLY A 134 -11.43 -21.95 11.74
CA GLY A 134 -10.32 -22.74 12.27
C GLY A 134 -10.73 -23.90 13.19
N SER A 135 -12.02 -24.06 13.49
CA SER A 135 -12.53 -25.17 14.31
C SER A 135 -12.38 -26.52 13.58
N ALA A 136 -12.11 -27.60 14.31
CA ALA A 136 -11.95 -28.95 13.74
C ALA A 136 -13.19 -29.47 12.98
N ASP A 137 -14.35 -28.88 13.27
CA ASP A 137 -15.65 -29.19 12.64
C ASP A 137 -16.04 -28.20 11.53
N ALA A 138 -15.15 -27.26 11.19
CA ALA A 138 -15.45 -26.23 10.20
C ALA A 138 -15.48 -26.81 8.78
N GLY A 139 -16.68 -26.94 8.22
CA GLY A 139 -16.85 -27.30 6.80
C GLY A 139 -16.21 -26.30 5.84
N TYR A 140 -15.89 -26.76 4.63
CA TYR A 140 -15.29 -25.98 3.52
C TYR A 140 -15.95 -24.60 3.31
N THR A 141 -17.28 -24.52 3.44
CA THR A 141 -18.09 -23.31 3.30
C THR A 141 -17.67 -22.17 4.26
N HIS A 142 -17.27 -22.47 5.50
CA HIS A 142 -16.86 -21.44 6.46
C HIS A 142 -15.52 -20.82 6.07
N ARG A 143 -14.62 -21.62 5.52
CA ARG A 143 -13.30 -21.16 5.05
C ARG A 143 -13.42 -20.32 3.78
N GLU A 144 -14.25 -20.72 2.84
CA GLU A 144 -14.54 -19.94 1.63
C GLU A 144 -15.17 -18.59 1.99
N MET A 145 -16.11 -18.59 2.95
CA MET A 145 -16.69 -17.35 3.48
C MET A 145 -15.62 -16.43 4.07
N LEU A 146 -14.70 -16.96 4.90
CA LEU A 146 -13.62 -16.17 5.47
C LEU A 146 -12.73 -15.53 4.40
N ILE A 147 -12.31 -16.30 3.40
CA ILE A 147 -11.47 -15.81 2.29
C ILE A 147 -12.18 -14.66 1.57
N ARG A 148 -13.45 -14.84 1.22
CA ARG A 148 -14.25 -13.80 0.57
C ARG A 148 -14.34 -12.53 1.42
N GLU A 149 -14.52 -12.66 2.73
CA GLU A 149 -14.62 -11.51 3.64
C GLU A 149 -13.28 -10.80 3.82
N LEU A 150 -12.15 -11.52 3.83
CA LEU A 150 -10.81 -10.94 3.84
C LEU A 150 -10.51 -10.21 2.52
N ASP A 151 -10.85 -10.81 1.38
CA ASP A 151 -10.71 -10.16 0.07
C ASP A 151 -11.55 -8.89 -0.04
N THR A 152 -12.77 -8.94 0.51
CA THR A 152 -13.70 -7.78 0.57
C THR A 152 -13.17 -6.67 1.46
N GLU A 153 -12.44 -7.01 2.54
CA GLU A 153 -11.76 -6.02 3.38
C GLU A 153 -10.56 -5.42 2.65
N MET A 154 -9.80 -6.23 1.91
CA MET A 154 -8.68 -5.76 1.10
C MET A 154 -9.13 -4.78 0.01
N SER A 155 -10.24 -5.06 -0.69
CA SER A 155 -10.79 -4.16 -1.70
C SER A 155 -11.29 -2.83 -1.11
N LEU A 156 -11.84 -2.85 0.11
CA LEU A 156 -12.17 -1.63 0.85
C LEU A 156 -10.93 -0.78 1.17
N LEU A 157 -9.87 -1.41 1.68
CA LEU A 157 -8.66 -0.70 2.05
C LEU A 157 -7.95 -0.15 0.81
N THR A 158 -7.96 -0.88 -0.31
CA THR A 158 -7.48 -0.39 -1.61
C THR A 158 -8.32 0.79 -2.08
N THR A 159 -9.65 0.71 -1.95
CA THR A 159 -10.56 1.83 -2.27
C THR A 159 -10.12 3.10 -1.54
N TYR A 160 -9.84 3.04 -0.23
CA TYR A 160 -9.46 4.23 0.53
C TYR A 160 -8.04 4.74 0.26
N ILE A 161 -7.07 3.84 0.09
CA ILE A 161 -5.67 4.24 -0.08
C ILE A 161 -5.39 4.74 -1.51
N CYS A 162 -6.06 4.18 -2.53
CA CYS A 162 -5.84 4.51 -3.94
C CYS A 162 -6.86 5.49 -4.53
N SER A 163 -7.77 6.03 -3.71
CA SER A 163 -8.64 7.14 -4.10
C SER A 163 -7.95 8.49 -3.84
N PRO A 164 -8.35 9.57 -4.54
CA PRO A 164 -7.87 10.95 -4.29
C PRO A 164 -8.37 11.54 -2.95
N LEU A 165 -8.12 10.81 -1.86
CA LEU A 165 -8.50 11.12 -0.49
C LEU A 165 -7.24 11.36 0.33
N HIS A 166 -6.71 12.59 0.30
CA HIS A 166 -5.39 12.92 0.85
C HIS A 166 -5.14 12.50 2.32
N ARG A 167 -6.18 12.37 3.16
CA ARG A 167 -6.02 11.85 4.54
C ARG A 167 -5.88 10.33 4.57
N HIS A 168 -6.66 9.63 3.75
CA HIS A 168 -6.74 8.18 3.68
C HIS A 168 -5.49 7.58 3.02
N THR A 169 -5.02 8.17 1.92
CA THR A 169 -3.84 7.74 1.17
C THR A 169 -2.58 7.63 2.07
N LYS A 170 -2.52 8.40 3.15
CA LYS A 170 -1.39 8.39 4.10
C LYS A 170 -1.77 7.96 5.51
N SER A 171 -2.90 7.28 5.67
CA SER A 171 -3.41 6.90 6.99
C SER A 171 -2.58 5.74 7.57
N PRO A 172 -1.85 5.93 8.69
CA PRO A 172 -1.20 4.83 9.37
C PRO A 172 -2.20 3.78 9.84
N THR A 173 -3.41 4.17 10.26
CA THR A 173 -4.46 3.24 10.69
C THR A 173 -4.90 2.32 9.55
N LEU A 174 -5.09 2.83 8.34
CA LEU A 174 -5.48 2.02 7.18
C LEU A 174 -4.37 1.07 6.72
N TYR A 175 -3.11 1.53 6.65
CA TYR A 175 -1.99 0.64 6.30
C TYR A 175 -1.78 -0.46 7.35
N ASN A 176 -1.87 -0.13 8.64
CA ASN A 176 -1.80 -1.12 9.72
C ASN A 176 -2.98 -2.10 9.69
N HIS A 177 -4.17 -1.65 9.30
CA HIS A 177 -5.31 -2.55 9.09
C HIS A 177 -5.05 -3.49 7.90
N ARG A 178 -4.57 -2.94 6.77
CA ARG A 178 -4.24 -3.72 5.58
C ARG A 178 -3.22 -4.80 5.85
N LEU A 179 -2.14 -4.45 6.55
CA LEU A 179 -1.12 -5.41 6.96
C LEU A 179 -1.69 -6.49 7.87
N TRP A 180 -2.59 -6.12 8.80
CA TRP A 180 -3.24 -7.09 9.67
C TRP A 180 -4.12 -8.08 8.90
N VAL A 181 -4.89 -7.61 7.91
CA VAL A 181 -5.73 -8.47 7.05
C VAL A 181 -4.86 -9.42 6.23
N LEU A 182 -3.79 -8.92 5.62
CA LEU A 182 -2.83 -9.75 4.89
C LEU A 182 -2.21 -10.84 5.75
N ARG A 183 -1.85 -10.53 7.00
CA ARG A 183 -1.35 -11.55 7.95
C ARG A 183 -2.38 -12.66 8.18
N GLN A 184 -3.67 -12.34 8.23
CA GLN A 184 -4.71 -13.39 8.33
C GLN A 184 -4.76 -14.24 7.07
N MET A 185 -4.75 -13.62 5.88
CA MET A 185 -4.77 -14.32 4.59
C MET A 185 -3.57 -15.25 4.41
N LEU A 186 -2.37 -14.78 4.76
CA LEU A 186 -1.14 -15.57 4.69
C LEU A 186 -1.17 -16.74 5.69
N SER A 187 -1.58 -16.50 6.94
CA SER A 187 -1.70 -17.57 7.96
C SER A 187 -2.68 -18.67 7.53
N ASP A 188 -3.80 -18.31 6.92
CA ASP A 188 -4.77 -19.28 6.40
C ASP A 188 -4.27 -20.03 5.16
N SER A 189 -3.35 -19.44 4.39
CA SER A 189 -2.75 -20.06 3.21
C SER A 189 -1.67 -21.08 3.61
N SER A 190 -0.84 -20.76 4.59
CA SER A 190 0.15 -21.69 5.16
C SER A 190 -0.52 -22.92 5.79
N ARG A 191 -1.68 -22.77 6.45
CA ARG A 191 -2.48 -23.91 6.96
C ARG A 191 -3.04 -24.81 5.84
N LYS A 192 -3.11 -24.32 4.60
CA LYS A 192 -3.56 -25.03 3.39
C LYS A 192 -2.42 -25.81 2.72
N LEU A 193 -1.19 -25.31 2.88
CA LEU A 193 0.00 -25.72 2.15
C LEU A 193 0.97 -26.59 2.97
N ALA A 194 0.56 -27.09 4.15
CA ALA A 194 1.35 -27.98 5.01
C ALA A 194 1.70 -29.37 4.40
N GLY A 195 1.84 -29.45 3.08
CA GLY A 195 2.27 -30.61 2.29
C GLY A 195 2.53 -30.30 0.81
N ARG A 196 2.84 -29.06 0.42
CA ARG A 196 3.19 -28.69 -0.98
C ARG A 196 4.58 -28.05 -1.07
N GLU A 197 5.21 -28.27 -2.22
CA GLU A 197 6.60 -27.93 -2.57
C GLU A 197 6.88 -26.42 -2.54
N ASP A 198 8.11 -26.06 -2.14
CA ASP A 198 8.60 -24.69 -1.90
C ASP A 198 8.37 -23.70 -3.07
N ASP A 199 8.31 -24.19 -4.31
CA ASP A 199 8.17 -23.37 -5.52
C ASP A 199 6.78 -22.71 -5.64
N GLU A 200 5.70 -23.36 -5.18
CA GLU A 200 4.35 -22.77 -5.25
C GLU A 200 4.16 -21.63 -4.24
N GLU A 201 4.82 -21.71 -3.07
CA GLU A 201 4.74 -20.69 -2.02
C GLU A 201 5.46 -19.40 -2.43
N ILE A 202 6.61 -19.52 -3.09
CA ILE A 202 7.36 -18.39 -3.63
C ILE A 202 6.54 -17.66 -4.71
N VAL A 203 5.92 -18.41 -5.64
CA VAL A 203 5.07 -17.83 -6.70
C VAL A 203 3.84 -17.12 -6.12
N SER A 204 3.26 -17.66 -5.03
CA SER A 204 2.15 -17.01 -4.33
C SER A 204 2.60 -15.70 -3.65
N SER A 205 3.74 -15.72 -2.98
CA SER A 205 4.31 -14.55 -2.28
C SER A 205 4.68 -13.44 -3.27
N GLN A 206 5.23 -13.80 -4.43
CA GLN A 206 5.53 -12.86 -5.51
C GLN A 206 4.28 -12.12 -5.98
N LYS A 207 3.18 -12.83 -6.31
CA LYS A 207 1.94 -12.21 -6.78
C LYS A 207 1.31 -11.28 -5.75
N VAL A 208 1.39 -11.64 -4.47
CA VAL A 208 0.95 -10.76 -3.38
C VAL A 208 1.80 -9.50 -3.34
N LEU A 209 3.13 -9.65 -3.40
CA LEU A 209 4.06 -8.52 -3.36
C LEU A 209 3.87 -7.56 -4.55
N GLU A 210 3.80 -8.07 -5.78
CA GLU A 210 3.56 -7.27 -7.00
C GLU A 210 2.27 -6.44 -6.89
N LYS A 211 1.19 -7.08 -6.44
CA LYS A 211 -0.08 -6.38 -6.24
C LYS A 211 0.04 -5.27 -5.19
N GLU A 212 0.69 -5.54 -4.06
CA GLU A 212 0.83 -4.55 -2.99
C GLU A 212 1.81 -3.41 -3.35
N VAL A 213 2.86 -3.70 -4.12
CA VAL A 213 3.75 -2.68 -4.70
C VAL A 213 2.93 -1.74 -5.58
N SER A 214 2.14 -2.26 -6.53
CA SER A 214 1.33 -1.41 -7.42
C SER A 214 0.38 -0.46 -6.66
N ILE A 215 -0.19 -0.94 -5.53
CA ILE A 215 -1.08 -0.16 -4.66
C ILE A 215 -0.31 0.96 -3.96
N VAL A 216 0.88 0.67 -3.44
CA VAL A 216 1.69 1.68 -2.75
C VAL A 216 2.25 2.70 -3.72
N LEU A 217 2.70 2.28 -4.91
CA LEU A 217 3.13 3.21 -5.96
C LEU A 217 1.99 4.14 -6.38
N ARG A 218 0.77 3.60 -6.61
CA ARG A 218 -0.42 4.42 -6.86
C ARG A 218 -0.72 5.39 -5.71
N SER A 219 -0.62 4.95 -4.47
CA SER A 219 -0.80 5.82 -3.31
C SER A 219 0.29 6.90 -3.18
N GLY A 220 1.51 6.61 -3.67
CA GLY A 220 2.62 7.57 -3.73
C GLY A 220 2.39 8.67 -4.78
N GLU A 221 1.73 8.35 -5.90
CA GLU A 221 1.31 9.34 -6.89
C GLU A 221 0.30 10.33 -6.31
N LEU A 222 -0.66 9.80 -5.54
CA LEU A 222 -1.72 10.58 -4.90
C LEU A 222 -1.23 11.38 -3.69
N HIS A 223 -0.20 10.87 -2.99
CA HIS A 223 0.43 11.55 -1.87
C HIS A 223 1.96 11.47 -1.97
N PRO A 224 2.62 12.47 -2.56
CA PRO A 224 4.07 12.49 -2.66
C PRO A 224 4.73 12.36 -1.27
N LYS A 225 5.79 11.56 -1.20
CA LYS A 225 6.55 11.24 0.02
C LYS A 225 5.71 10.47 1.04
N ASN A 226 4.91 9.51 0.56
CA ASN A 226 4.08 8.64 1.40
C ASN A 226 4.90 7.67 2.25
N TYR A 227 5.47 8.17 3.35
CA TYR A 227 6.29 7.38 4.26
C TYR A 227 5.57 6.14 4.81
N TYR A 228 4.26 6.24 5.08
CA TYR A 228 3.48 5.12 5.63
C TYR A 228 3.30 3.99 4.60
N GLY A 229 3.02 4.31 3.34
CA GLY A 229 2.91 3.31 2.27
C GLY A 229 4.21 2.54 2.05
N PHE A 230 5.34 3.24 1.97
CA PHE A 230 6.65 2.57 1.82
C PHE A 230 7.09 1.84 3.09
N THR A 231 6.71 2.29 4.29
CA THR A 231 6.94 1.56 5.54
C THR A 231 6.14 0.26 5.57
N TYR A 232 4.90 0.30 5.10
CA TYR A 232 4.07 -0.88 4.94
C TYR A 232 4.70 -1.91 3.99
N LEU A 233 5.29 -1.51 2.85
CA LEU A 233 6.02 -2.45 1.98
C LEU A 233 7.23 -3.09 2.66
N ARG A 234 7.99 -2.32 3.46
CA ARG A 234 9.11 -2.89 4.23
C ARG A 234 8.63 -4.01 5.16
N GLN A 235 7.56 -3.74 5.90
CA GLN A 235 6.96 -4.73 6.81
C GLN A 235 6.38 -5.93 6.06
N LEU A 236 5.83 -5.72 4.86
CA LEU A 236 5.33 -6.82 4.03
C LEU A 236 6.46 -7.72 3.54
N LEU A 237 7.58 -7.15 3.07
CA LEU A 237 8.76 -7.92 2.69
C LEU A 237 9.29 -8.75 3.86
N ASP A 238 9.36 -8.16 5.05
CA ASP A 238 9.80 -8.89 6.25
C ASP A 238 8.87 -10.06 6.59
N ILE A 239 7.55 -9.91 6.38
CA ILE A 239 6.57 -11.01 6.59
C ILE A 239 6.73 -12.10 5.52
N LEU A 240 6.87 -11.73 4.25
CA LEU A 240 6.97 -12.68 3.14
C LEU A 240 8.31 -13.41 3.10
N SER A 241 9.35 -12.85 3.73
CA SER A 241 10.68 -13.47 3.80
C SER A 241 10.79 -14.59 4.84
N GLY A 242 9.76 -14.80 5.68
CA GLY A 242 9.76 -15.84 6.72
C GLY A 242 10.70 -15.55 7.89
N SER A 243 10.84 -16.52 8.80
CA SER A 243 11.69 -16.44 10.01
C SER A 243 12.81 -17.48 10.08
N ASP A 244 13.00 -18.25 9.01
CA ASP A 244 13.91 -19.40 8.99
C ASP A 244 15.32 -19.01 8.50
N GLU A 245 16.29 -19.93 8.59
CA GLU A 245 17.70 -19.68 8.24
C GLU A 245 17.91 -19.17 6.80
N ASP A 246 16.93 -19.39 5.91
CA ASP A 246 16.91 -18.92 4.51
C ASP A 246 16.28 -17.53 4.30
N GLN A 247 15.91 -16.82 5.38
CA GLN A 247 15.24 -15.50 5.32
C GLN A 247 16.02 -14.47 4.49
N GLU A 248 17.34 -14.43 4.63
CA GLU A 248 18.18 -13.50 3.85
C GLU A 248 18.11 -13.79 2.34
N CYS A 249 18.05 -15.09 1.96
CA CYS A 249 17.97 -15.50 0.57
C CYS A 249 16.58 -15.18 -0.02
N ALA A 250 15.52 -15.44 0.74
CA ALA A 250 14.15 -15.11 0.33
C ALA A 250 13.94 -13.58 0.17
N SER A 251 14.41 -12.79 1.15
CA SER A 251 14.36 -11.33 1.09
C SER A 251 15.12 -10.77 -0.11
N ALA A 252 16.32 -11.30 -0.41
CA ALA A 252 17.10 -10.89 -1.57
C ALA A 252 16.38 -11.17 -2.89
N ARG A 253 15.75 -12.36 -3.03
CA ARG A 253 14.97 -12.71 -4.23
C ARG A 253 13.75 -11.81 -4.41
N LEU A 254 12.96 -11.62 -3.35
CA LEU A 254 11.78 -10.74 -3.39
C LEU A 254 12.15 -9.29 -3.70
N ALA A 255 13.26 -8.78 -3.13
CA ALA A 255 13.75 -7.44 -3.42
C ALA A 255 14.17 -7.31 -4.90
N ALA A 256 14.94 -8.27 -5.42
CA ALA A 256 15.37 -8.28 -6.82
C ALA A 256 14.20 -8.25 -7.81
N LEU A 257 13.10 -8.93 -7.50
CA LEU A 257 11.91 -8.99 -8.34
C LEU A 257 11.25 -7.61 -8.53
N ILE A 258 11.21 -6.78 -7.49
CA ILE A 258 10.46 -5.51 -7.51
C ILE A 258 11.32 -4.27 -7.74
N ILE A 259 12.65 -4.38 -7.69
CA ILE A 259 13.57 -3.27 -7.96
C ILE A 259 13.27 -2.57 -9.29
N PRO A 260 13.08 -3.28 -10.43
CA PRO A 260 12.85 -2.61 -11.71
C PRO A 260 11.62 -1.70 -11.69
N GLU A 261 10.49 -2.21 -11.18
CA GLU A 261 9.23 -1.46 -11.10
C GLU A 261 9.34 -0.24 -10.17
N VAL A 262 9.91 -0.43 -8.99
CA VAL A 262 10.08 0.64 -8.00
C VAL A 262 11.05 1.70 -8.52
N LEU A 263 12.14 1.29 -9.18
CA LEU A 263 13.13 2.20 -9.74
C LEU A 263 12.53 3.04 -10.89
N ASP A 264 11.77 2.42 -11.79
CA ASP A 264 11.05 3.11 -12.87
C ASP A 264 10.13 4.18 -12.29
N TRP A 265 9.37 3.82 -11.25
CA TRP A 265 8.48 4.74 -10.56
C TRP A 265 9.25 5.90 -9.90
N CYS A 266 10.37 5.62 -9.21
CA CYS A 266 11.20 6.66 -8.58
C CYS A 266 11.80 7.63 -9.61
N LEU A 267 12.19 7.14 -10.79
CA LEU A 267 12.68 7.99 -11.88
C LEU A 267 11.57 8.89 -12.46
N ALA A 268 10.32 8.41 -12.49
CA ALA A 268 9.16 9.23 -12.84
C ALA A 268 8.78 10.24 -11.73
N HIS A 269 9.16 9.95 -10.47
CA HIS A 269 8.87 10.77 -9.29
C HIS A 269 10.15 11.19 -8.55
N PRO A 270 11.08 11.91 -9.21
CA PRO A 270 12.45 12.12 -8.72
C PRO A 270 12.55 12.88 -7.39
N SER A 271 11.51 13.62 -6.98
CA SER A 271 11.44 14.30 -5.68
C SER A 271 10.92 13.45 -4.51
N ASP A 272 10.52 12.20 -4.75
CA ASP A 272 9.95 11.33 -3.71
C ASP A 272 11.02 10.62 -2.89
N ILE A 273 11.40 11.23 -1.77
CA ILE A 273 12.39 10.64 -0.86
C ILE A 273 11.93 9.31 -0.25
N SER A 274 10.63 9.07 -0.10
CA SER A 274 10.15 7.82 0.52
C SER A 274 10.37 6.63 -0.42
N GLY A 275 10.10 6.83 -1.71
CA GLY A 275 10.42 5.88 -2.77
C GLY A 275 11.92 5.60 -2.84
N TRP A 276 12.75 6.65 -2.90
CA TRP A 276 14.20 6.48 -2.92
C TRP A 276 14.77 5.75 -1.70
N MET A 277 14.29 6.06 -0.49
CA MET A 277 14.70 5.33 0.72
C MET A 277 14.17 3.89 0.75
N PHE A 278 13.11 3.58 0.02
CA PHE A 278 12.66 2.20 -0.15
C PHE A 278 13.52 1.46 -1.17
N THR A 279 13.83 2.06 -2.32
CA THR A 279 14.79 1.50 -3.29
C THR A 279 16.13 1.19 -2.63
N LEU A 280 16.64 2.09 -1.79
CA LEU A 280 17.87 1.86 -1.02
C LEU A 280 17.78 0.62 -0.12
N ARG A 281 16.64 0.42 0.58
CA ARG A 281 16.38 -0.77 1.41
C ARG A 281 16.29 -2.06 0.57
N LEU A 282 15.82 -1.98 -0.67
CA LEU A 282 15.82 -3.14 -1.59
C LEU A 282 17.24 -3.48 -2.03
N LEU A 283 18.04 -2.48 -2.42
CA LEU A 283 19.43 -2.67 -2.81
C LEU A 283 20.28 -3.24 -1.66
N ASP A 284 20.03 -2.83 -0.43
CA ASP A 284 20.69 -3.37 0.77
C ASP A 284 20.39 -4.88 0.99
N SER A 285 19.24 -5.37 0.52
CA SER A 285 18.91 -6.80 0.55
C SER A 285 19.47 -7.61 -0.61
N VAL A 286 19.85 -6.98 -1.71
CA VAL A 286 20.36 -7.69 -2.88
C VAL A 286 21.87 -7.89 -2.76
N ARG A 287 22.30 -9.15 -2.73
CA ARG A 287 23.72 -9.52 -2.65
C ARG A 287 24.48 -9.23 -3.95
N ASP A 288 23.77 -9.27 -5.08
CA ASP A 288 24.35 -9.03 -6.41
C ASP A 288 24.89 -7.60 -6.54
N GLU A 289 26.20 -7.50 -6.79
CA GLU A 289 26.89 -6.23 -7.04
C GLU A 289 26.54 -5.63 -8.40
N GLU A 290 26.23 -6.47 -9.39
CA GLU A 290 25.89 -6.03 -10.74
C GLU A 290 24.57 -5.26 -10.73
N THR A 291 23.51 -5.85 -10.17
CA THR A 291 22.20 -5.19 -9.99
C THR A 291 22.32 -3.87 -9.23
N ARG A 292 23.12 -3.83 -8.15
CA ARG A 292 23.33 -2.59 -7.39
C ARG A 292 24.03 -1.52 -8.23
N THR A 293 25.07 -1.90 -8.95
CA THR A 293 25.84 -0.98 -9.80
C THR A 293 25.01 -0.46 -10.97
N ASP A 294 24.25 -1.32 -11.63
CA ASP A 294 23.35 -0.94 -12.73
C ASP A 294 22.26 0.03 -12.27
N CYS A 295 21.65 -0.21 -11.10
CA CYS A 295 20.66 0.70 -10.53
C CYS A 295 21.26 2.09 -10.26
N ILE A 296 22.45 2.15 -9.64
CA ILE A 296 23.13 3.42 -9.35
C ILE A 296 23.49 4.15 -10.64
N ASP A 297 24.06 3.45 -11.62
CA ASP A 297 24.45 4.03 -12.91
C ASP A 297 23.24 4.58 -13.68
N ARG A 298 22.12 3.83 -13.68
CA ARG A 298 20.86 4.27 -14.29
C ARG A 298 20.32 5.55 -13.66
N VAL A 299 20.34 5.65 -12.34
CA VAL A 299 19.90 6.86 -11.61
C VAL A 299 20.82 8.05 -11.88
N LEU A 300 22.14 7.83 -11.84
CA LEU A 300 23.13 8.86 -12.15
C LEU A 300 22.96 9.40 -13.55
N ARG A 301 22.82 8.50 -14.54
CA ARG A 301 22.62 8.86 -15.95
C ARG A 301 21.35 9.69 -16.12
N PHE A 302 20.24 9.27 -15.51
CA PHE A 302 19.01 10.05 -15.51
C PHE A 302 19.24 11.45 -14.93
N ALA A 303 19.78 11.55 -13.71
CA ALA A 303 19.98 12.81 -13.00
C ALA A 303 20.84 13.80 -13.79
N LEU A 304 21.92 13.29 -14.41
CA LEU A 304 22.80 14.09 -15.25
C LEU A 304 22.12 14.55 -16.53
N ASN A 305 21.37 13.67 -17.20
CA ASN A 305 20.70 13.99 -18.47
C ASN A 305 19.60 15.05 -18.31
N VAL A 306 18.83 15.00 -17.22
CA VAL A 306 17.73 15.95 -17.00
C VAL A 306 18.16 17.19 -16.22
N GLY A 307 19.42 17.28 -15.78
CA GLY A 307 19.89 18.40 -14.95
C GLY A 307 19.23 18.45 -13.57
N TRP A 308 18.97 17.29 -12.94
CA TRP A 308 18.18 17.24 -11.70
C TRP A 308 18.93 17.80 -10.50
N GLU A 309 18.42 18.87 -9.88
CA GLU A 309 19.05 19.48 -8.71
C GLU A 309 18.43 19.07 -7.37
N GLY A 310 17.31 18.35 -7.37
CA GLY A 310 16.58 18.01 -6.14
C GLY A 310 17.34 17.03 -5.24
N GLU A 311 17.31 17.29 -3.92
CA GLU A 311 18.06 16.55 -2.89
C GLU A 311 17.84 15.03 -2.91
N SER A 312 16.65 14.55 -3.26
CA SER A 312 16.26 13.15 -3.04
C SER A 312 17.11 12.15 -3.82
N ILE A 313 17.38 12.41 -5.10
CA ILE A 313 18.25 11.57 -5.93
C ILE A 313 19.68 11.60 -5.40
N TRP A 314 20.23 12.78 -5.09
CA TRP A 314 21.60 12.89 -4.61
C TRP A 314 21.81 12.25 -3.24
N THR A 315 20.78 12.28 -2.40
CA THR A 315 20.75 11.54 -1.13
C THR A 315 20.80 10.04 -1.39
N PHE A 316 19.96 9.52 -2.30
CA PHE A 316 20.00 8.12 -2.71
C PHE A 316 21.38 7.72 -3.23
N VAL A 317 21.92 8.45 -4.21
CA VAL A 317 23.23 8.17 -4.83
C VAL A 317 24.31 8.11 -3.76
N ASN A 318 24.44 9.13 -2.91
CA ASN A 318 25.45 9.18 -1.85
C ASN A 318 25.33 7.99 -0.88
N LEU A 319 24.12 7.60 -0.50
CA LEU A 319 23.92 6.46 0.40
C LEU A 319 24.21 5.12 -0.30
N ALA A 320 23.74 4.94 -1.53
CA ALA A 320 23.94 3.72 -2.32
C ALA A 320 25.42 3.48 -2.64
N THR A 321 26.17 4.53 -3.00
CA THR A 321 27.63 4.43 -3.24
C THR A 321 28.42 4.07 -1.98
N LYS A 322 27.91 4.46 -0.80
CA LYS A 322 28.53 4.05 0.49
C LYS A 322 28.29 2.58 0.77
N MET A 323 27.10 2.06 0.44
CA MET A 323 26.78 0.63 0.59
C MET A 323 27.69 -0.26 -0.28
N THR A 324 28.06 0.18 -1.49
CA THR A 324 29.00 -0.55 -2.36
C THR A 324 30.47 -0.37 -1.94
N GLY A 325 30.82 0.74 -1.31
CA GLY A 325 32.19 1.05 -0.88
C GLY A 325 32.67 0.36 0.40
N VAL A 326 31.77 -0.16 1.23
CA VAL A 326 32.11 -0.79 2.53
C VAL A 326 32.70 -2.22 2.38
N GLY A 327 32.68 -2.80 1.17
CA GLY A 327 33.24 -4.14 0.88
C GLY A 327 34.54 -4.18 0.06
N ALA A 328 35.04 -3.07 -0.50
CA ALA A 328 36.08 -3.11 -1.52
C ALA A 328 37.49 -2.77 -0.99
N SER A 329 38.12 -3.73 -0.31
CA SER A 329 39.58 -3.90 -0.37
C SER A 329 39.97 -4.75 -1.58
N THR A 330 39.57 -4.32 -2.78
CA THR A 330 40.00 -4.92 -4.05
C THR A 330 39.94 -3.86 -5.15
N LYS A 331 41.04 -3.12 -5.29
CA LYS A 331 41.30 -2.00 -6.22
C LYS A 331 41.27 -2.36 -7.73
N ALA A 332 40.50 -3.36 -8.18
CA ALA A 332 40.67 -3.88 -9.54
C ALA A 332 39.43 -3.93 -10.44
N GLN A 333 38.20 -3.89 -9.91
CA GLN A 333 36.99 -4.17 -10.73
C GLN A 333 36.01 -3.00 -10.92
N CYS A 334 36.28 -1.83 -10.36
CA CYS A 334 35.54 -0.60 -10.67
C CYS A 334 36.04 0.11 -11.96
N LYS A 335 36.64 -0.64 -12.90
CA LYS A 335 37.13 -0.12 -14.19
C LYS A 335 36.06 -0.03 -15.27
N THR A 336 34.85 -0.49 -14.98
CA THR A 336 33.73 -0.47 -15.93
C THR A 336 32.53 0.31 -15.38
N LEU A 337 32.79 1.36 -14.59
CA LEU A 337 31.82 2.45 -14.50
C LEU A 337 31.87 3.19 -15.84
N SER A 338 30.82 2.99 -16.64
CA SER A 338 30.67 3.39 -18.04
C SER A 338 31.38 4.69 -18.41
N ASN A 339 32.04 4.69 -19.58
CA ASN A 339 32.85 5.77 -20.18
C ASN A 339 32.22 7.18 -20.23
N ALA A 340 30.94 7.34 -19.86
CA ALA A 340 30.30 8.63 -19.64
C ALA A 340 30.69 9.29 -18.29
N LEU A 341 31.09 8.49 -17.29
CA LEU A 341 31.52 8.93 -15.96
C LEU A 341 33.04 8.99 -15.80
N ALA A 342 33.82 8.52 -16.80
CA ALA A 342 35.29 8.54 -16.74
C ALA A 342 35.91 9.95 -16.65
N ASN A 343 35.13 11.00 -16.92
CA ASN A 343 35.54 12.40 -16.74
C ASN A 343 34.93 13.08 -15.50
N LEU A 344 34.12 12.37 -14.71
CA LEU A 344 33.66 12.82 -13.41
C LEU A 344 34.55 12.15 -12.35
N PRO A 345 35.29 12.91 -11.52
CA PRO A 345 36.17 12.33 -10.50
C PRO A 345 35.31 11.77 -9.36
N LEU A 346 34.72 10.59 -9.59
CA LEU A 346 33.98 9.81 -8.60
C LEU A 346 34.89 8.79 -7.89
N SER A 347 36.17 8.70 -8.29
CA SER A 347 37.16 7.80 -7.70
C SER A 347 37.79 8.34 -6.39
N GLU A 348 37.52 9.60 -6.01
CA GLU A 348 37.98 10.19 -4.76
C GLU A 348 36.79 10.50 -3.84
N VAL A 349 36.13 9.45 -3.35
CA VAL A 349 35.14 9.58 -2.27
C VAL A 349 35.88 9.85 -0.96
N GLY A 350 36.18 11.12 -0.70
CA GLY A 350 36.40 11.60 0.67
C GLY A 350 35.07 11.56 1.42
N ALA A 351 35.07 10.98 2.63
CA ALA A 351 33.90 10.72 3.47
C ALA A 351 33.09 11.97 3.92
N ALA A 352 33.40 13.18 3.45
CA ALA A 352 33.00 14.43 4.09
C ALA A 352 31.80 15.19 3.47
N ASP A 353 31.50 15.04 2.17
CA ASP A 353 30.69 16.08 1.49
C ASP A 353 29.18 15.80 1.37
N GLY A 354 28.70 14.66 1.86
CA GLY A 354 27.27 14.30 1.83
C GLY A 354 26.62 14.37 0.44
N TRP A 355 25.30 14.53 0.38
CA TRP A 355 24.56 14.63 -0.89
C TRP A 355 24.91 15.91 -1.67
N LYS A 356 25.28 16.99 -0.97
CA LYS A 356 25.66 18.27 -1.58
C LYS A 356 26.92 18.13 -2.43
N GLY A 357 27.91 17.37 -1.95
CA GLY A 357 29.11 17.09 -2.74
C GLY A 357 28.81 16.37 -4.06
N CYS A 358 27.84 15.45 -4.06
CA CYS A 358 27.40 14.79 -5.29
C CYS A 358 26.76 15.77 -6.27
N LEU A 359 25.88 16.66 -5.79
CA LEU A 359 25.24 17.68 -6.62
C LEU A 359 26.25 18.70 -7.18
N GLU A 360 27.19 19.19 -6.38
CA GLU A 360 28.20 20.16 -6.85
C GLU A 360 29.08 19.57 -7.96
N ARG A 361 29.42 18.29 -7.88
CA ARG A 361 30.14 17.60 -8.95
C ARG A 361 29.30 17.46 -10.23
N ALA A 362 28.01 17.14 -10.09
CA ALA A 362 27.09 17.11 -11.23
C ALA A 362 26.97 18.49 -11.91
N ARG A 363 26.87 19.56 -11.11
CA ARG A 363 26.90 20.94 -11.60
C ARG A 363 28.17 21.27 -12.38
N ALA A 364 29.33 20.88 -11.86
CA ALA A 364 30.59 21.04 -12.57
C ALA A 364 30.61 20.31 -13.91
N ALA A 365 30.05 19.10 -13.98
CA ALA A 365 29.95 18.33 -15.21
C ALA A 365 29.01 18.97 -16.24
N TRP A 366 27.87 19.52 -15.81
CA TRP A 366 26.96 20.25 -16.69
C TRP A 366 27.63 21.49 -17.30
N VAL A 367 28.36 22.26 -16.48
CA VAL A 367 29.11 23.44 -16.95
C VAL A 367 30.19 23.05 -17.96
N ALA A 368 30.93 21.97 -17.69
CA ALA A 368 31.96 21.46 -18.61
C ALA A 368 31.36 20.98 -19.95
N GLY A 369 30.22 20.29 -19.92
CA GLY A 369 29.49 19.85 -21.11
C GLY A 369 28.99 21.02 -21.97
N GLN A 370 28.41 22.04 -21.34
CA GLN A 370 27.96 23.26 -22.05
C GLN A 370 29.11 24.02 -22.73
N GLN A 371 30.30 24.05 -22.11
CA GLN A 371 31.49 24.66 -22.71
C GLN A 371 32.05 23.85 -23.89
N ALA A 372 31.88 22.52 -23.88
CA ALA A 372 32.30 21.65 -24.97
C ALA A 372 31.37 21.78 -26.21
N ASP A 373 30.07 21.88 -25.99
CA ASP A 373 29.08 22.09 -27.06
C ASP A 373 29.20 23.48 -27.70
N GLN A 374 29.52 24.52 -26.92
CA GLN A 374 29.75 25.87 -27.46
C GLN A 374 31.01 25.98 -28.33
N ARG A 375 32.01 25.10 -28.15
CA ARG A 375 33.21 25.06 -29.00
C ARG A 375 32.98 24.36 -30.34
N HIS A 376 31.83 23.73 -30.55
CA HIS A 376 31.48 22.97 -31.77
C HIS A 376 30.28 23.57 -32.53
N GLY A 377 29.93 24.85 -32.32
CA GLY A 377 28.91 25.56 -33.10
C GLY A 377 29.27 25.68 -34.59
N PRO A 378 28.26 25.81 -35.50
CA PRO A 378 28.41 25.51 -36.93
C PRO A 378 29.31 26.53 -37.62
N GLY A 379 30.37 26.03 -38.25
CA GLY A 379 31.19 26.77 -39.22
C GLY A 379 30.57 26.77 -40.62
#